data_AF-A0A7C1Y4H3-F1
#
_entry.id   AF-A0A7C1Y4H3-F1
#
_cell.length_a   1.000
_cell.length_b   1.000
_cell.length_c   1.000
_cell.angle_alpha   90.00
_cell.angle_beta   90.00
_cell.angle_gamma   90.00
#
_symmetry.space_group_name_H-M   'P 1'
#
loop_
_entity.id
_entity.type
_entity.pdbx_description
1 polymer ?
#
loop_
_entity_poly.entity_id
_entity_poly.type
_entity_poly.pdbx_seq_one_letter_code
_entity_poly.pdbx_strand_id
1 'polypeptide(L)'
;MKKISVEGKTQIKRLLYTGRVFGLRGDQFRSFNGFQLWWYDRRHGVCNRCESHWTDAGRKVQQCSLNRAASILWHNRRLLFLRHKQLQEDARLMAVGNLTHAGQ
;
A
#
# COMPACT_ATOMS: atom_id res chain seq x y z
N MET A 1 -5.20 0.44 12.25
CA MET A 1 -4.40 -0.58 11.53
C MET A 1 -4.40 -1.83 12.39
N LYS A 2 -4.53 -3.02 11.81
CA LYS A 2 -4.51 -4.30 12.54
C LYS A 2 -3.27 -5.09 12.14
N LYS A 3 -2.48 -5.55 13.12
CA LYS A 3 -1.35 -6.45 12.83
C LYS A 3 -1.87 -7.77 12.27
N ILE A 4 -1.21 -8.31 11.26
CA ILE A 4 -1.61 -9.57 10.64
C ILE A 4 -0.42 -10.52 10.57
N SER A 5 -0.72 -11.82 10.59
CA SER A 5 0.20 -12.85 10.14
C SER A 5 -0.22 -13.28 8.74
N VAL A 6 0.78 -13.54 7.90
CA VAL A 6 0.58 -14.11 6.57
C VAL A 6 1.46 -15.34 6.45
N GLU A 7 0.98 -16.34 5.72
CA GLU A 7 1.65 -17.65 5.56
C GLU A 7 2.51 -17.70 4.31
N GLY A 8 2.31 -16.78 3.35
CA GLY A 8 3.14 -16.70 2.17
C GLY A 8 2.86 -15.52 1.24
N LYS A 9 3.71 -15.38 0.22
CA LYS A 9 3.56 -14.35 -0.84
C LYS A 9 2.21 -14.44 -1.56
N THR A 10 1.69 -15.65 -1.78
CA THR A 10 0.41 -15.88 -2.47
C THR A 10 -0.77 -15.28 -1.70
N GLN A 11 -0.78 -15.41 -0.37
CA GLN A 11 -1.81 -14.80 0.47
C GLN A 11 -1.77 -13.27 0.39
N ILE A 12 -0.57 -12.68 0.40
CA ILE A 12 -0.39 -11.24 0.22
C ILE A 12 -0.95 -10.77 -1.12
N LYS A 13 -0.63 -11.48 -2.22
CA LYS A 13 -1.16 -11.15 -3.56
C LYS A 13 -2.69 -11.19 -3.57
N ARG A 14 -3.30 -12.24 -3.02
CA ARG A 14 -4.77 -12.36 -2.94
C ARG A 14 -5.38 -11.18 -2.18
N LEU A 15 -4.85 -10.86 -1.01
CA LEU A 15 -5.33 -9.74 -0.19
C LEU A 15 -5.21 -8.41 -0.92
N LEU A 16 -4.06 -8.11 -1.53
CA LEU A 16 -3.86 -6.93 -2.37
C LEU A 16 -4.89 -6.88 -3.51
N TYR A 17 -5.08 -8.00 -4.21
CA TYR A 17 -6.02 -8.11 -5.33
C TYR A 17 -7.47 -7.87 -4.90
N THR A 18 -7.85 -8.28 -3.68
CA THR A 18 -9.17 -7.99 -3.09
C THR A 18 -9.36 -6.54 -2.63
N GLY A 19 -8.40 -5.65 -2.91
CA GLY A 19 -8.48 -4.24 -2.53
C GLY A 19 -8.09 -3.97 -1.08
N ARG A 20 -7.43 -4.92 -0.40
CA ARG A 20 -6.89 -4.66 0.93
C ARG A 20 -5.66 -3.76 0.85
N VAL A 21 -5.58 -2.84 1.80
CA VAL A 21 -4.46 -1.91 1.94
C VAL A 21 -3.57 -2.39 3.07
N PHE A 22 -2.29 -2.56 2.79
CA PHE A 22 -1.28 -2.92 3.77
C PHE A 22 -0.57 -1.68 4.31
N GLY A 23 -0.10 -1.79 5.54
CA GLY A 23 0.85 -0.87 6.15
C GLY A 23 2.10 -1.63 6.57
N LEU A 24 3.28 -1.16 6.16
CA LEU A 24 4.54 -1.57 6.75
C LEU A 24 4.93 -0.57 7.83
N ARG A 25 5.10 -1.05 9.06
CA ARG A 25 5.57 -0.20 10.16
C ARG A 25 7.09 -0.05 10.10
N GLY A 26 7.59 1.16 10.32
CA GLY A 26 9.02 1.43 10.37
C GLY A 26 9.28 2.84 10.91
N ASP A 27 10.33 2.98 11.72
CA ASP A 27 10.65 4.25 12.39
C ASP A 27 11.12 5.33 11.41
N GLN A 28 11.57 4.91 10.22
CA GLN A 28 11.90 5.81 9.12
C GLN A 28 10.67 6.48 8.49
N PHE A 29 9.47 5.91 8.67
CA PHE A 29 8.25 6.43 8.06
C PHE A 29 7.65 7.50 8.96
N ARG A 30 7.86 8.77 8.61
CA ARG A 30 7.29 9.90 9.36
C ARG A 30 5.80 10.12 9.12
N SER A 31 5.24 9.41 8.14
CA SER A 31 3.85 9.58 7.70
C SER A 31 2.94 8.45 8.15
N PHE A 32 1.63 8.71 8.06
CA PHE A 32 0.57 7.74 8.37
C PHE A 32 0.71 7.05 9.74
N ASN A 33 1.26 7.77 10.72
CA ASN A 33 1.55 7.25 12.06
C ASN A 33 2.59 6.10 12.06
N GLY A 34 3.70 6.26 11.34
CA GLY A 34 4.78 5.27 11.31
C GLY A 34 4.65 4.20 10.23
N PHE A 35 3.83 4.44 9.20
CA PHE A 35 3.48 3.41 8.21
C PHE A 35 3.77 3.86 6.78
N GLN A 36 4.36 2.96 5.99
CA GLN A 36 4.29 3.00 4.53
C GLN A 36 3.05 2.25 4.07
N LEU A 37 2.20 2.87 3.26
CA LEU A 37 0.99 2.25 2.74
C LEU A 37 1.25 1.54 1.42
N TRP A 38 0.55 0.42 1.20
CA TRP A 38 0.62 -0.39 -0.01
C TRP A 38 -0.77 -0.82 -0.45
N TRP A 39 -1.10 -0.62 -1.73
CA TRP A 39 -2.38 -1.04 -2.30
C TRP A 39 -2.21 -1.43 -3.76
N TYR A 40 -3.09 -2.31 -4.24
CA TYR A 40 -3.09 -2.72 -5.64
C TYR A 40 -4.13 -1.91 -6.42
N ASP A 41 -3.66 -1.24 -7.46
CA ASP A 41 -4.53 -0.65 -8.46
C ASP A 41 -4.79 -1.68 -9.56
N ARG A 42 -6.01 -2.23 -9.54
CA ARG A 42 -6.46 -3.21 -10.53
C ARG A 42 -6.60 -2.62 -11.93
N ARG A 43 -6.88 -1.32 -12.06
CA ARG A 43 -7.08 -0.68 -13.38
C ARG A 43 -5.78 -0.66 -14.17
N HIS A 44 -4.68 -0.38 -13.49
CA HIS A 44 -3.35 -0.27 -14.11
C HIS A 44 -2.48 -1.51 -13.90
N GLY A 45 -2.95 -2.50 -13.13
CA GLY A 45 -2.20 -3.73 -12.88
C GLY A 45 -0.95 -3.53 -12.01
N VAL A 46 -0.88 -2.47 -11.22
CA VAL A 46 0.31 -2.09 -10.42
C VAL A 46 0.01 -2.02 -8.93
N CYS A 47 1.03 -2.29 -8.11
CA CYS A 47 1.02 -1.99 -6.70
C CYS A 47 1.65 -0.62 -6.45
N ASN A 48 0.88 0.23 -5.78
CA ASN A 48 1.31 1.52 -5.31
C ASN A 48 1.86 1.41 -3.89
N ARG A 49 2.91 2.17 -3.58
CA ARG A 49 3.41 2.38 -2.22
C ARG A 49 3.61 3.87 -1.93
N CYS A 50 3.31 4.29 -0.71
CA CYS A 50 3.43 5.70 -0.31
C CYS A 50 3.99 5.82 1.11
N GLU A 51 5.03 6.66 1.25
CA GLU A 51 5.77 6.91 2.50
C GLU A 51 5.53 8.33 3.08
N SER A 52 4.96 9.25 2.29
CA SER A 52 4.79 10.67 2.61
C SER A 52 3.35 11.03 3.00
N HIS A 53 3.17 12.14 3.73
CA HIS A 53 1.85 12.60 4.17
C HIS A 53 0.96 12.95 2.97
N TRP A 54 -0.36 12.85 3.17
CA TRP A 54 -1.36 13.27 2.18
C TRP A 54 -1.32 14.77 1.84
N THR A 55 -0.38 15.54 2.38
CA THR A 55 -0.24 16.99 2.19
C THR A 55 1.12 17.36 1.63
N ASP A 56 2.06 16.41 1.52
CA ASP A 56 3.40 16.72 1.05
C ASP A 56 3.37 16.98 -0.47
N ALA A 57 3.84 18.15 -0.88
CA ALA A 57 3.89 18.59 -2.29
C ALA A 57 4.82 17.73 -3.15
N GLY A 58 5.76 16.98 -2.54
CA GLY A 58 6.68 16.04 -3.20
C GLY A 58 6.19 14.59 -3.23
N ARG A 59 4.87 14.36 -3.23
CA ARG A 59 4.27 13.01 -3.12
C ARG A 59 4.71 12.11 -4.26
N LYS A 60 5.65 11.20 -4.00
CA LYS A 60 6.02 10.12 -4.92
C LYS A 60 5.34 8.83 -4.47
N VAL A 61 4.12 8.62 -4.95
CA VAL A 61 3.58 7.25 -4.98
C VAL A 61 4.47 6.47 -5.92
N GLN A 62 5.12 5.45 -5.41
CA GLN A 62 5.97 4.60 -6.23
C GLN A 62 5.17 3.38 -6.66
N GLN A 63 5.37 2.98 -7.92
CA GLN A 63 4.69 1.85 -8.52
C GLN A 63 5.65 0.68 -8.67
N CYS A 64 5.12 -0.52 -8.48
CA CYS A 64 5.83 -1.75 -8.76
C CYS A 64 4.85 -2.86 -9.15
N SER A 65 5.36 -3.95 -9.71
CA SER A 65 4.51 -5.10 -10.02
C SER A 65 3.96 -5.75 -8.75
N LEU A 66 2.80 -6.41 -8.86
CA LEU A 66 2.20 -7.19 -7.77
C LEU A 66 3.17 -8.23 -7.18
N ASN A 67 4.00 -8.84 -8.03
CA ASN A 67 5.01 -9.81 -7.60
C ASN A 67 6.12 -9.17 -6.76
N ARG A 68 6.57 -7.98 -7.14
CA ARG A 68 7.59 -7.23 -6.39
C ARG A 68 7.03 -6.75 -5.06
N ALA A 69 5.82 -6.20 -5.05
CA ALA A 69 5.13 -5.80 -3.82
C ALA A 69 4.97 -6.98 -2.86
N ALA A 70 4.43 -8.11 -3.33
CA ALA A 70 4.26 -9.29 -2.49
C ALA A 70 5.59 -9.82 -1.93
N SER A 71 6.68 -9.73 -2.69
CA SER A 71 8.01 -10.12 -2.19
C SER A 71 8.52 -9.19 -1.08
N ILE A 72 8.36 -7.88 -1.25
CA ILE A 72 8.77 -6.88 -0.25
C ILE A 72 7.93 -7.02 1.03
N LEU A 73 6.61 -7.13 0.90
CA LEU A 73 5.69 -7.27 2.04
C LEU A 73 5.93 -8.59 2.77
N TRP A 74 6.23 -9.68 2.06
CA TRP A 74 6.58 -10.97 2.68
C TRP A 74 7.89 -10.91 3.46
N HIS A 75 8.91 -10.28 2.88
CA HIS A 75 10.19 -10.12 3.56
C HIS A 75 10.01 -9.36 4.89
N ASN A 76 9.15 -8.34 4.87
CA ASN A 76 8.82 -7.50 6.03
C ASN A 76 7.59 -7.97 6.82
N ARG A 77 7.15 -9.23 6.68
CA ARG A 77 5.88 -9.75 7.25
C ARG A 77 5.72 -9.55 8.75
N ARG A 78 6.81 -9.48 9.52
CA ARG A 78 6.78 -9.25 10.99
C ARG A 78 6.28 -7.84 11.35
N LEU A 79 6.43 -6.90 10.43
CA LEU A 79 6.06 -5.48 10.54
C LEU A 79 4.82 -5.16 9.70
N LEU A 80 4.07 -6.17 9.29
CA LEU A 80 2.96 -6.04 8.35
C LEU A 80 1.63 -5.85 9.07
N PHE A 81 0.88 -4.85 8.62
CA PHE A 81 -0.42 -4.47 9.14
C PHE A 81 -1.41 -4.34 8.00
N LEU A 82 -2.69 -4.52 8.32
CA LEU A 82 -3.81 -4.31 7.43
C LEU A 82 -4.58 -3.06 7.85
N ARG A 83 -4.98 -2.26 6.88
CA ARG A 83 -5.93 -1.17 7.10
C ARG A 83 -7.33 -1.74 7.28
N HIS A 84 -8.12 -1.11 8.15
CA HIS A 84 -9.50 -1.56 8.40
C HIS A 84 -10.37 -1.34 7.16
N LYS A 85 -10.25 -0.14 6.57
CA LYS A 85 -10.92 0.23 5.32
C LYS A 85 -10.26 -0.46 4.13
N GLN A 86 -11.08 -0.94 3.21
CA GLN A 86 -10.63 -1.35 1.88
C GLN A 86 -10.29 -0.13 1.02
N LEU A 87 -9.59 -0.35 -0.09
CA LEU A 87 -9.19 0.72 -1.01
C LEU A 87 -10.40 1.52 -1.49
N GLN A 88 -11.49 0.85 -1.88
CA GLN A 88 -12.71 1.50 -2.39
C GLN A 88 -13.44 2.34 -1.33
N GLU A 89 -13.27 2.01 -0.05
CA GLU A 89 -13.85 2.73 1.08
C GLU A 89 -12.97 3.89 1.56
N ASP A 90 -11.75 3.99 1.02
CA ASP A 90 -10.76 5.00 1.40
C ASP A 90 -10.65 6.08 0.33
N ALA A 91 -11.53 7.09 0.44
CA ALA A 91 -11.59 8.22 -0.49
C ALA A 91 -10.24 8.94 -0.66
N ARG A 92 -9.38 8.97 0.37
CA ARG A 92 -8.06 9.60 0.27
C ARG A 92 -7.11 8.79 -0.61
N LEU A 93 -7.10 7.46 -0.46
CA LEU A 93 -6.31 6.58 -1.31
C LEU A 93 -6.82 6.55 -2.75
N MET A 94 -8.15 6.54 -2.94
CA MET A 94 -8.76 6.62 -4.27
C MET A 94 -8.42 7.94 -4.98
N ALA A 95 -8.47 9.07 -4.27
CA ALA A 95 -8.06 10.37 -4.83
C ALA A 95 -6.59 10.35 -5.27
N VAL A 96 -5.71 9.71 -4.49
CA VAL A 96 -4.28 9.60 -4.83
C VAL A 96 -4.02 8.68 -6.02
N GLY A 97 -4.71 7.54 -6.12
CA GLY A 97 -4.61 6.67 -7.29
C GLY A 97 -5.04 7.38 -8.59
N ASN A 98 -6.05 8.25 -8.52
CA ASN A 98 -6.47 9.05 -9.66
C ASN A 98 -5.49 10.18 -10.00
N LEU A 99 -4.90 10.84 -9.00
CA LEU A 99 -3.94 11.95 -9.20
C LEU A 99 -2.62 11.49 -9.84
N THR A 100 -2.16 10.28 -9.54
CA THR A 100 -0.94 9.72 -10.17
C THR A 100 -1.08 9.43 -11.66
N HIS A 101 -2.30 9.47 -12.19
CA HIS A 101 -2.59 9.20 -13.61
C HIS A 101 -3.13 10.42 -14.36
N ALA A 102 -3.36 11.55 -13.68
CA ALA A 102 -3.75 12.81 -14.31
C ALA A 102 -2.55 13.63 -14.85
N GLY A 103 -1.34 13.07 -14.80
CA GLY A 103 -0.10 13.74 -15.20
C GLY A 103 0.79 12.94 -16.14
N GLN A 104 0.22 12.03 -16.93
CA GLN A 104 0.91 11.41 -18.08
C GLN A 104 0.41 12.00 -19.38
#